data_AF-A0A6M2DLI7-F1
#
_entry.id   AF-A0A6M2DLI7-F1
#
_cell.length_a   1.000
_cell.length_b   1.000
_cell.length_c   1.000
_cell.angle_alpha   90.00
_cell.angle_beta   90.00
_cell.angle_gamma   90.00
#
_symmetry.space_group_name_H-M   'P 1'
#
loop_
_entity.id
_entity.type
_entity.pdbx_description
1 polymer ?
#
loop_
_entity_poly.entity_id
_entity_poly.type
_entity_poly.pdbx_seq_one_letter_code
_entity_poly.pdbx_strand_id
1 'polypeptide(L)'
;MNNLCKSILKFSSTQLNRQALQICTLRSISSPAYQSSISLHNLYPNSSLKLVTPTKVESKSAGFSGFIPINEIDITYSRSSGPGGQNVNKVNTKVDVRFNIKNAKWIEESIKENLLSQNKNSINAEGYLVVRSDITRSQQLNLADALERLRTIIRKAYTPIKADPSPESIEKQRRRNEKAIRERLIIKRHRSMIKEERRGSNVDI
;
A
#
# COMPACT_ATOMS: atom_id res chain seq x y z
N MET A 1 -69.79 -58.50 -43.18
CA MET A 1 -71.25 -58.63 -43.02
C MET A 1 -71.64 -58.01 -41.70
N ASN A 2 -72.57 -57.05 -41.72
CA ASN A 2 -73.61 -56.75 -40.72
C ASN A 2 -73.17 -56.51 -39.26
N ASN A 3 -73.65 -55.55 -38.49
CA ASN A 3 -74.64 -54.48 -38.60
C ASN A 3 -74.49 -53.67 -37.29
N LEU A 4 -74.78 -52.36 -37.33
CA LEU A 4 -75.61 -51.59 -36.38
C LEU A 4 -75.43 -51.88 -34.87
N CYS A 5 -75.12 -50.94 -33.97
CA CYS A 5 -75.98 -49.80 -33.56
C CYS A 5 -75.20 -49.03 -32.46
N LYS A 6 -74.94 -47.71 -32.57
CA LYS A 6 -75.63 -46.60 -31.83
C LYS A 6 -76.01 -47.00 -30.39
N SER A 7 -75.60 -46.32 -29.32
CA SER A 7 -75.67 -44.89 -28.99
C SER A 7 -74.94 -44.68 -27.64
N ILE A 8 -74.25 -43.58 -27.34
CA ILE A 8 -74.83 -42.29 -26.92
C ILE A 8 -73.79 -41.17 -27.10
N LEU A 9 -74.26 -40.07 -27.68
CA LEU A 9 -73.65 -38.75 -27.85
C LEU A 9 -73.44 -38.09 -26.46
N LYS A 10 -72.38 -37.31 -26.18
CA LYS A 10 -72.10 -36.00 -26.78
C LYS A 10 -70.62 -35.64 -26.67
N PHE A 11 -70.06 -35.25 -27.82
CA PHE A 11 -68.81 -34.49 -27.99
C PHE A 11 -69.15 -33.00 -28.06
N SER A 12 -68.39 -32.15 -27.38
CA SER A 12 -68.02 -30.78 -27.76
C SER A 12 -67.34 -30.14 -26.52
N SER A 13 -66.16 -29.57 -26.55
CA SER A 13 -65.43 -28.95 -27.65
C SER A 13 -63.96 -28.76 -27.23
N THR A 14 -63.07 -29.38 -28.00
CA THR A 14 -61.88 -28.77 -28.63
C THR A 14 -60.91 -27.91 -27.81
N GLN A 15 -59.65 -28.40 -27.84
CA GLN A 15 -58.39 -27.64 -27.99
C GLN A 15 -57.95 -26.82 -26.76
N LEU A 16 -56.79 -27.07 -26.16
CA LEU A 16 -55.47 -26.85 -26.75
C LEU A 16 -54.50 -27.94 -26.28
N ASN A 17 -54.00 -28.76 -27.19
CA ASN A 17 -52.80 -28.53 -27.98
C ASN A 17 -51.51 -28.63 -27.15
N ARG A 18 -50.87 -29.79 -27.32
CA ARG A 18 -49.46 -30.10 -27.11
C ARG A 18 -48.58 -28.87 -27.38
N GLN A 19 -47.96 -28.26 -26.36
CA GLN A 19 -46.61 -27.66 -26.38
C GLN A 19 -46.22 -27.27 -24.94
N ALA A 20 -45.81 -28.22 -24.11
CA ALA A 20 -45.10 -27.90 -22.86
C ALA A 20 -44.19 -29.06 -22.45
N LEU A 21 -43.37 -29.55 -23.40
CA LEU A 21 -42.24 -30.44 -23.11
C LEU A 21 -40.94 -29.81 -23.61
N GLN A 22 -40.69 -28.58 -23.19
CA GLN A 22 -39.39 -27.88 -23.13
C GLN A 22 -39.69 -26.74 -22.13
N ILE A 23 -39.05 -26.56 -20.97
CA ILE A 23 -37.65 -26.61 -20.60
C ILE A 23 -37.62 -26.96 -19.09
N CYS A 24 -37.42 -28.22 -18.72
CA CYS A 24 -37.04 -28.56 -17.34
C CYS A 24 -35.51 -28.51 -17.24
N THR A 25 -34.94 -27.31 -17.30
CA THR A 25 -33.57 -27.09 -16.82
C THR A 25 -33.64 -26.77 -15.34
N LEU A 26 -33.02 -27.65 -14.55
CA LEU A 26 -32.75 -27.56 -13.12
C LEU A 26 -32.59 -26.11 -12.64
N ARG A 27 -33.67 -25.50 -12.14
CA ARG A 27 -33.57 -24.33 -11.26
C ARG A 27 -32.98 -24.86 -9.95
N SER A 28 -31.73 -24.50 -9.68
CA SER A 28 -31.14 -24.65 -8.34
C SER A 28 -32.15 -24.12 -7.33
N ILE A 29 -32.61 -24.98 -6.43
CA ILE A 29 -33.50 -24.59 -5.34
C ILE A 29 -32.66 -23.72 -4.39
N SER A 30 -32.60 -22.42 -4.69
CA SER A 30 -32.20 -21.42 -3.72
C SER A 30 -33.35 -21.33 -2.74
N SER A 31 -33.13 -21.71 -1.48
CA SER A 31 -34.10 -21.49 -0.41
C SER A 31 -34.62 -20.05 -0.48
N PRO A 32 -35.93 -19.80 -0.33
CA PRO A 32 -36.47 -18.45 -0.32
C PRO A 32 -36.00 -17.73 0.95
N ALA A 33 -34.84 -17.08 0.88
CA ALA A 33 -34.41 -16.13 1.89
C ALA A 33 -35.26 -14.86 1.76
N TYR A 34 -35.68 -14.28 2.89
CA TYR A 34 -36.42 -13.03 2.90
C TYR A 34 -35.67 -11.93 2.12
N GLN A 35 -36.39 -11.27 1.22
CA GLN A 35 -35.88 -10.15 0.43
C GLN A 35 -36.72 -8.90 0.71
N SER A 36 -36.06 -7.86 1.22
CA SER A 36 -36.67 -6.54 1.43
C SER A 36 -36.36 -5.59 0.27
N SER A 37 -37.03 -4.44 0.26
CA SER A 37 -36.71 -3.32 -0.64
C SER A 37 -35.26 -2.83 -0.52
N ILE A 38 -34.64 -2.99 0.65
CA ILE A 38 -33.27 -2.52 0.98
C ILE A 38 -32.25 -3.69 0.88
N SER A 39 -32.63 -4.81 0.29
CA SER A 39 -31.70 -5.93 0.12
C SER A 39 -30.60 -5.60 -0.89
N LEU A 40 -29.42 -6.23 -0.74
CA LEU A 40 -28.22 -5.93 -1.55
C LEU A 40 -28.47 -6.08 -3.06
N HIS A 41 -29.36 -6.98 -3.47
CA HIS A 41 -29.71 -7.16 -4.89
C HIS A 41 -30.48 -5.98 -5.47
N ASN A 42 -31.32 -5.32 -4.66
CA ASN A 42 -32.07 -4.14 -5.05
C ASN A 42 -31.21 -2.88 -5.02
N LEU A 43 -30.37 -2.73 -3.99
CA LEU A 43 -29.47 -1.58 -3.88
C LEU A 43 -28.33 -1.62 -4.93
N TYR A 44 -27.84 -2.81 -5.27
CA TYR A 44 -26.68 -2.99 -6.16
C TYR A 44 -26.95 -4.05 -7.24
N PRO A 45 -27.86 -3.78 -8.20
CA PRO A 45 -28.33 -4.77 -9.18
C PRO A 45 -27.25 -5.26 -10.13
N ASN A 46 -26.23 -4.44 -10.39
CA ASN A 46 -25.11 -4.77 -11.28
C ASN A 46 -23.92 -5.42 -10.55
N SER A 47 -24.01 -5.63 -9.23
CA SER A 47 -22.94 -6.25 -8.45
C SER A 47 -23.11 -7.76 -8.38
N SER A 48 -22.02 -8.52 -8.55
CA SER A 48 -22.04 -9.96 -8.33
C SER A 48 -22.12 -10.23 -6.83
N LEU A 49 -23.30 -10.59 -6.32
CA LEU A 49 -23.52 -10.97 -4.92
C LEU A 49 -22.93 -12.35 -4.54
N LYS A 50 -22.20 -12.99 -5.46
CA LYS A 50 -21.51 -14.24 -5.14
C LYS A 50 -20.45 -13.95 -4.07
N LEU A 51 -20.64 -14.50 -2.88
CA LEU A 51 -19.63 -14.55 -1.82
C LEU A 51 -18.51 -15.52 -2.23
N VAL A 52 -17.72 -15.16 -3.24
CA VAL A 52 -16.52 -15.90 -3.60
C VAL A 52 -15.39 -15.36 -2.73
N THR A 53 -14.65 -16.24 -2.06
CA THR A 53 -13.36 -15.87 -1.47
C THR A 53 -12.49 -15.37 -2.61
N PRO A 54 -12.13 -14.07 -2.68
CA PRO A 54 -11.36 -13.55 -3.79
C PRO A 54 -10.05 -14.34 -3.86
N THR A 55 -9.88 -15.12 -4.92
CA THR A 55 -8.60 -15.76 -5.20
C THR A 55 -7.57 -14.66 -5.40
N LYS A 56 -6.40 -14.81 -4.77
CA LYS A 56 -5.31 -13.83 -4.87
C LYS A 56 -4.99 -13.59 -6.35
N VAL A 57 -5.33 -12.41 -6.85
CA VAL A 57 -5.02 -12.03 -8.24
C VAL A 57 -3.55 -11.63 -8.27
N GLU A 58 -2.72 -12.40 -8.97
CA GLU A 58 -1.35 -11.98 -9.24
C GLU A 58 -1.38 -10.74 -10.14
N SER A 59 -0.67 -9.69 -9.73
CA SER A 59 -0.61 -8.44 -10.46
C SER A 59 0.12 -8.64 -11.78
N LYS A 60 -0.54 -8.38 -12.91
CA LYS A 60 0.06 -8.47 -14.26
C LYS A 60 0.99 -7.30 -14.61
N SER A 61 1.19 -6.34 -13.70
CA SER A 61 2.02 -5.14 -13.93
C SER A 61 3.50 -5.40 -13.70
N ALA A 62 4.37 -4.82 -14.53
CA ALA A 62 5.83 -4.92 -14.49
C ALA A 62 6.50 -4.19 -13.30
N GLY A 63 5.85 -4.12 -12.13
CA GLY A 63 6.37 -3.40 -10.96
C GLY A 63 5.88 -3.99 -9.65
N PHE A 64 6.49 -3.55 -8.55
CA PHE A 64 6.15 -4.02 -7.22
C PHE A 64 4.67 -3.74 -6.87
N SER A 65 3.91 -4.81 -6.69
CA SER A 65 2.47 -4.77 -6.40
C SER A 65 2.11 -4.24 -5.02
N GLY A 66 3.09 -4.02 -4.13
CA GLY A 66 2.86 -3.64 -2.74
C GLY A 66 2.58 -4.83 -1.82
N PHE A 67 2.47 -6.04 -2.37
CA PHE A 67 2.32 -7.26 -1.60
C PHE A 67 3.65 -7.63 -0.94
N ILE A 68 3.59 -7.84 0.37
CA ILE A 68 4.74 -8.24 1.17
C ILE A 68 4.38 -9.54 1.89
N PRO A 69 5.06 -10.67 1.63
CA PRO A 69 4.80 -11.92 2.32
C PRO A 69 5.32 -11.84 3.78
N ILE A 70 4.41 -11.90 4.74
CA ILE A 70 4.75 -11.83 6.18
C ILE A 70 5.67 -13.00 6.59
N ASN A 71 5.52 -14.16 5.94
CA ASN A 71 6.30 -15.37 6.25
C ASN A 71 7.78 -15.28 5.83
N GLU A 72 8.14 -14.34 4.94
CA GLU A 72 9.52 -14.15 4.48
C GLU A 72 10.23 -13.00 5.22
N ILE A 73 9.59 -12.45 6.26
CA ILE A 73 10.07 -11.29 6.99
C ILE A 73 10.10 -11.61 8.48
N ASP A 74 11.19 -11.23 9.12
CA ASP A 74 11.37 -11.35 10.56
C ASP A 74 10.83 -10.10 11.25
N ILE A 75 9.81 -10.29 12.07
CA ILE A 75 9.21 -9.22 12.86
C ILE A 75 9.58 -9.45 14.32
N THR A 76 10.28 -8.48 14.89
CA THR A 76 10.70 -8.51 16.29
C THR A 76 10.13 -7.31 17.03
N TYR A 77 9.74 -7.54 18.28
CA TYR A 77 9.14 -6.53 19.14
C TYR A 77 10.07 -6.20 20.30
N SER A 78 10.22 -4.91 20.58
CA SER A 78 11.07 -4.41 21.65
C SER A 78 10.41 -3.24 22.38
N ARG A 79 11.02 -2.79 23.47
CA ARG A 79 10.57 -1.60 24.18
C ARG A 79 10.91 -0.34 23.39
N SER A 80 10.03 0.66 23.42
CA SER A 80 10.27 1.94 22.77
C SER A 80 11.32 2.76 23.55
N SER A 81 11.99 3.69 22.88
CA SER A 81 13.08 4.49 23.47
C SER A 81 12.60 5.83 24.07
N GLY A 82 11.29 6.00 24.25
CA GLY A 82 10.67 7.28 24.63
C GLY A 82 10.90 7.69 26.09
N PRO A 83 10.51 8.93 26.46
CA PRO A 83 10.58 9.41 27.84
C PRO A 83 9.86 8.42 28.78
N GLY A 84 10.52 8.11 29.90
CA GLY A 84 10.15 7.03 30.80
C GLY A 84 8.68 7.06 31.26
N GLY A 85 8.14 5.87 31.53
CA GLY A 85 6.77 5.69 32.02
C GLY A 85 6.40 4.22 32.12
N GLN A 86 5.24 3.94 32.74
CA GLN A 86 4.80 2.56 32.95
C GLN A 86 4.66 1.77 31.63
N ASN A 87 4.17 2.43 30.57
CA ASN A 87 3.98 1.77 29.28
C ASN A 87 5.30 1.45 28.57
N VAL A 88 6.23 2.41 28.53
CA VAL A 88 7.56 2.26 27.88
C VAL A 88 8.38 1.14 28.52
N ASN A 89 8.30 1.02 29.85
CA ASN A 89 9.07 0.02 30.59
C ASN A 89 8.44 -1.37 30.56
N LYS A 90 7.11 -1.48 30.38
CA LYS A 90 6.38 -2.74 30.52
C LYS A 90 6.00 -3.39 29.19
N VAL A 91 5.75 -2.59 28.14
CA VAL A 91 5.14 -3.08 26.90
C VAL A 91 6.09 -2.97 25.72
N ASN A 92 6.24 -4.07 24.99
CA ASN A 92 7.06 -4.14 23.78
C ASN A 92 6.30 -3.58 22.57
N THR A 93 6.24 -2.24 22.49
CA THR A 93 5.48 -1.53 21.46
C THR A 93 6.29 -1.24 20.20
N LYS A 94 7.62 -1.17 20.29
CA LYS A 94 8.51 -0.90 19.16
C LYS A 94 8.59 -2.13 18.25
N VAL A 95 8.53 -1.91 16.95
CA VAL A 95 8.57 -2.95 15.93
C VAL A 95 9.83 -2.80 15.09
N ASP A 96 10.58 -3.88 14.98
CA ASP A 96 11.76 -4.04 14.14
C ASP A 96 11.43 -5.10 13.07
N VAL A 97 11.27 -4.65 11.82
CA VAL A 97 11.01 -5.49 10.65
C VAL A 97 12.31 -5.70 9.89
N ARG A 98 12.69 -6.97 9.63
CA ARG A 98 13.94 -7.34 8.98
C ARG A 98 13.70 -8.37 7.89
N PHE A 99 14.41 -8.25 6.78
CA PHE A 99 14.47 -9.33 5.79
C PHE A 99 15.79 -9.27 5.04
N ASN A 100 16.21 -10.41 4.51
CA ASN A 100 17.43 -10.51 3.72
C ASN A 100 17.14 -10.13 2.27
N ILE A 101 17.83 -9.09 1.76
CA ILE A 101 17.58 -8.56 0.41
C ILE A 101 17.89 -9.62 -0.65
N LYS A 102 18.98 -10.38 -0.49
CA LYS A 102 19.43 -11.37 -1.48
C LYS A 102 18.44 -12.54 -1.60
N ASN A 103 17.95 -13.02 -0.46
CA ASN A 103 17.07 -14.20 -0.40
C ASN A 103 15.60 -13.91 -0.74
N ALA A 104 15.19 -12.64 -0.79
CA ALA A 104 13.82 -12.26 -1.09
C ALA A 104 13.42 -12.62 -2.54
N LYS A 105 12.48 -13.54 -2.71
CA LYS A 105 12.01 -14.01 -4.04
C LYS A 105 10.96 -13.10 -4.66
N TRP A 106 10.27 -12.31 -3.85
CA TRP A 106 9.20 -11.40 -4.25
C TRP A 106 9.72 -10.04 -4.76
N ILE A 107 11.04 -9.85 -4.82
CA ILE A 107 11.70 -8.66 -5.35
C ILE A 107 12.54 -9.08 -6.55
N GLU A 108 12.46 -8.30 -7.63
CA GLU A 108 13.29 -8.50 -8.83
C GLU A 108 14.77 -8.22 -8.57
N GLU A 109 15.66 -8.98 -9.20
CA GLU A 109 17.11 -8.88 -8.97
C GLU A 109 17.68 -7.49 -9.29
N SER A 110 17.20 -6.86 -10.38
CA SER A 110 17.58 -5.49 -10.77
C SER A 110 17.32 -4.46 -9.66
N ILE A 111 16.26 -4.65 -8.89
CA ILE A 111 15.86 -3.76 -7.80
C ILE A 111 16.63 -4.06 -6.51
N LYS A 112 17.07 -5.31 -6.30
CA LYS A 112 17.89 -5.66 -5.14
C LYS A 112 19.21 -4.90 -5.14
N GLU A 113 19.84 -4.74 -6.29
CA GLU A 113 21.08 -3.94 -6.44
C GLU A 113 20.83 -2.46 -6.13
N ASN A 114 19.71 -1.91 -6.60
CA ASN A 114 19.29 -0.54 -6.27
C ASN A 114 18.99 -0.37 -4.77
N LEU A 115 18.36 -1.36 -4.13
CA LEU A 115 18.11 -1.34 -2.69
C LEU A 115 19.41 -1.33 -1.89
N LEU A 116 20.38 -2.16 -2.28
CA LEU A 116 21.70 -2.24 -1.64
C LEU A 116 22.48 -0.93 -1.78
N SER A 117 22.39 -0.26 -2.93
CA SER A 117 23.10 0.99 -3.18
C SER A 117 22.44 2.22 -2.53
N GLN A 118 21.10 2.32 -2.54
CA GLN A 118 20.38 3.47 -1.98
C GLN A 118 20.28 3.43 -0.45
N ASN A 119 20.14 2.24 0.16
CA ASN A 119 19.83 2.11 1.59
C ASN A 119 20.99 1.57 2.43
N LYS A 120 22.24 1.86 2.05
CA LYS A 120 23.46 1.36 2.74
C LYS A 120 23.43 1.56 4.25
N ASN A 121 22.89 2.70 4.71
CA ASN A 121 22.85 3.05 6.14
C ASN A 121 21.86 2.20 6.96
N SER A 122 20.89 1.56 6.30
CA SER A 122 19.84 0.76 6.95
C SER A 122 20.08 -0.74 6.80
N ILE A 123 21.18 -1.15 6.16
CA ILE A 123 21.53 -2.53 5.87
C ILE A 123 22.64 -2.99 6.82
N ASN A 124 22.45 -4.16 7.43
CA ASN A 124 23.48 -4.81 8.24
C ASN A 124 24.56 -5.46 7.37
N ALA A 125 25.72 -5.79 7.97
CA ALA A 125 26.82 -6.46 7.27
C ALA A 125 26.42 -7.79 6.58
N GLU A 126 25.46 -8.50 7.17
CA GLU A 126 24.89 -9.76 6.64
C GLU A 126 23.89 -9.55 5.49
N GLY A 127 23.56 -8.30 5.13
CA GLY A 127 22.63 -7.98 4.04
C GLY A 127 21.14 -7.90 4.43
N TYR A 128 20.85 -7.82 5.73
CA TYR A 128 19.48 -7.58 6.22
C TYR A 128 19.13 -6.11 6.16
N LEU A 129 18.00 -5.78 5.52
CA LEU A 129 17.40 -4.44 5.62
C LEU A 129 16.57 -4.35 6.89
N VAL A 130 16.86 -3.38 7.75
CA VAL A 130 16.16 -3.19 9.03
C VAL A 130 15.30 -1.92 8.97
N VAL A 131 14.00 -2.07 9.17
CA VAL A 131 13.04 -0.97 9.26
C VAL A 131 12.40 -0.98 10.65
N ARG A 132 12.46 0.16 11.34
CA ARG A 132 11.96 0.31 12.71
C ARG A 132 10.82 1.31 12.80
N SER A 133 9.89 1.07 13.70
CA SER A 133 8.84 2.02 14.07
C SER A 133 8.46 1.93 15.55
N ASP A 134 8.40 3.09 16.20
CA ASP A 134 7.99 3.28 17.60
C ASP A 134 7.20 4.58 17.81
N ILE A 135 6.44 5.02 16.80
CA ILE A 135 5.68 6.28 16.84
C ILE A 135 4.56 6.24 17.88
N THR A 136 3.83 5.12 17.96
CA THR A 136 2.61 5.00 18.75
C THR A 136 2.78 4.04 19.92
N ARG A 137 1.85 4.12 20.86
CA ARG A 137 1.73 3.15 21.98
C ARG A 137 1.18 1.78 21.57
N SER A 138 0.74 1.61 20.31
CA SER A 138 0.12 0.37 19.83
C SER A 138 1.07 -0.39 18.91
N GLN A 139 1.32 -1.65 19.25
CA GLN A 139 2.18 -2.55 18.48
C GLN A 139 1.68 -2.76 17.04
N GLN A 140 0.36 -2.91 16.86
CA GLN A 140 -0.25 -3.15 15.54
C GLN A 140 -0.10 -1.93 14.62
N LEU A 141 -0.26 -0.73 15.16
CA LEU A 141 -0.09 0.52 14.39
C LEU A 141 1.37 0.72 13.99
N ASN A 142 2.31 0.43 14.89
CA ASN A 142 3.73 0.50 14.59
C ASN A 142 4.15 -0.54 13.55
N LEU A 143 3.56 -1.74 13.56
CA LEU A 143 3.79 -2.74 12.51
C LEU A 143 3.29 -2.26 11.15
N ALA A 144 2.09 -1.67 11.10
CA ALA A 144 1.53 -1.12 9.87
C ALA A 144 2.42 0.00 9.30
N ASP A 145 2.89 0.92 10.14
CA ASP A 145 3.81 1.99 9.75
C ASP A 145 5.17 1.43 9.27
N ALA A 146 5.73 0.44 9.95
CA ALA A 146 6.98 -0.20 9.52
C ALA A 146 6.84 -0.87 8.14
N LEU A 147 5.72 -1.56 7.89
CA LEU A 147 5.42 -2.15 6.58
C LEU A 147 5.20 -1.09 5.49
N GLU A 148 4.57 0.03 5.81
CA GLU A 148 4.37 1.13 4.87
C GLU A 148 5.70 1.83 4.52
N ARG A 149 6.56 2.07 5.50
CA ARG A 149 7.93 2.55 5.28
C ARG A 149 8.71 1.60 4.41
N LEU A 150 8.61 0.30 4.67
CA LEU A 150 9.24 -0.73 3.84
C LEU A 150 8.74 -0.67 2.40
N ARG A 151 7.42 -0.61 2.16
CA ARG A 151 6.85 -0.43 0.81
C ARG A 151 7.38 0.82 0.13
N THR A 152 7.53 1.91 0.87
CA THR A 152 8.04 3.18 0.34
C THR A 152 9.50 3.09 -0.05
N ILE A 153 10.33 2.44 0.76
CA ILE A 153 11.74 2.17 0.44
C ILE A 153 11.85 1.35 -0.85
N ILE A 154 11.05 0.28 -0.96
CA ILE A 154 11.04 -0.57 -2.15
C ILE A 154 10.61 0.22 -3.37
N ARG A 155 9.51 0.98 -3.30
CA ARG A 155 9.06 1.84 -4.41
C ARG A 155 10.09 2.87 -4.84
N LYS A 156 10.85 3.44 -3.90
CA LYS A 156 11.95 4.36 -4.23
C LYS A 156 13.08 3.67 -4.99
N ALA A 157 13.37 2.40 -4.68
CA ALA A 157 14.38 1.63 -5.40
C ALA A 157 13.98 1.26 -6.84
N TYR A 158 12.68 1.29 -7.18
CA TYR A 158 12.21 1.21 -8.57
C TYR A 158 12.46 2.50 -9.35
N THR A 159 12.74 3.62 -8.67
CA THR A 159 13.18 4.83 -9.35
C THR A 159 14.67 4.67 -9.69
N PRO A 160 15.07 4.84 -10.97
CA PRO A 160 16.47 4.71 -11.34
C PRO A 160 17.34 5.67 -10.55
N ILE A 161 18.50 5.19 -10.11
CA ILE A 161 19.51 6.01 -9.44
C ILE A 161 19.93 7.09 -10.43
N LYS A 162 19.81 8.35 -10.02
CA LYS A 162 20.29 9.47 -10.83
C LYS A 162 21.80 9.32 -10.97
N ALA A 163 22.30 9.40 -12.21
CA ALA A 163 23.73 9.40 -12.47
C ALA A 163 24.42 10.49 -11.64
N ASP A 164 25.64 10.19 -11.19
CA ASP A 164 26.45 11.17 -10.48
C ASP A 164 26.61 12.43 -11.35
N PRO A 165 26.49 13.63 -10.75
CA PRO A 165 26.64 14.86 -11.52
C PRO A 165 28.03 14.93 -12.14
N SER A 166 28.09 15.35 -13.41
CA SER A 166 29.35 15.60 -14.11
C SER A 166 30.29 16.46 -13.26
N PRO A 167 31.62 16.21 -13.26
CA PRO A 167 32.58 16.97 -12.45
C PRO A 167 32.48 18.49 -12.69
N GLU A 168 32.16 18.90 -13.91
CA GLU A 168 31.92 20.31 -14.24
C GLU A 168 30.70 20.87 -13.48
N SER A 169 29.63 20.09 -13.38
CA SER A 169 28.43 20.47 -12.64
C SER A 169 28.71 20.61 -11.15
N ILE A 170 29.54 19.73 -10.58
CA ILE A 170 29.97 19.79 -9.18
C ILE A 170 30.76 21.07 -8.92
N GLU A 171 31.76 21.36 -9.76
CA GLU A 171 32.59 22.56 -9.63
C GLU A 171 31.77 23.84 -9.80
N LYS A 172 30.84 23.87 -10.75
CA LYS A 172 29.91 24.99 -10.95
C LYS A 172 29.06 25.22 -9.70
N GLN A 173 28.58 24.16 -9.06
CA GLN A 173 27.81 24.26 -7.84
C GLN A 173 28.66 24.75 -6.66
N ARG A 174 29.91 24.28 -6.53
CA ARG A 174 30.87 24.76 -5.53
C ARG A 174 31.10 26.26 -5.66
N ARG A 175 31.40 26.75 -6.87
CA ARG A 175 31.61 28.18 -7.16
C ARG A 175 30.38 29.03 -6.81
N ARG A 176 29.17 28.55 -7.13
CA ARG A 176 27.92 29.24 -6.76
C ARG A 176 27.76 29.34 -5.24
N ASN A 177 28.02 28.26 -4.52
CA ASN A 177 27.93 28.24 -3.06
C ASN A 177 28.94 29.20 -2.42
N GLU A 178 30.19 29.20 -2.89
CA GLU A 178 31.23 30.12 -2.40
C GLU A 178 30.88 31.59 -2.65
N LYS A 179 30.35 31.90 -3.83
CA LYS A 179 29.86 33.25 -4.15
C LYS A 179 28.73 33.66 -3.19
N ALA A 180 27.74 32.80 -2.98
CA ALA A 180 26.62 33.08 -2.08
C ALA A 180 27.09 33.28 -0.62
N ILE A 181 28.05 32.49 -0.15
CA ILE A 181 28.66 32.65 1.17
C ILE A 181 29.38 34.00 1.28
N ARG A 182 30.16 34.38 0.26
CA ARG A 182 30.88 35.65 0.24
C ARG A 182 29.92 36.84 0.29
N GLU A 183 28.88 36.83 -0.53
CA GLU A 183 27.84 37.87 -0.56
C GLU A 183 27.13 37.98 0.80
N ARG A 184 26.76 36.84 1.40
CA ARG A 184 26.15 36.80 2.74
C ARG A 184 27.06 37.45 3.79
N LEU A 185 28.37 37.18 3.75
CA LEU A 185 29.33 37.77 4.70
C LEU A 185 29.46 39.28 4.52
N ILE A 186 29.50 39.77 3.28
CA ILE A 186 29.56 41.21 2.99
C ILE A 186 28.31 41.91 3.55
N ILE A 187 27.12 41.38 3.27
CA ILE A 187 25.86 41.92 3.77
C ILE A 187 25.84 41.91 5.30
N LYS A 188 26.33 40.84 5.94
CA LYS A 188 26.39 40.75 7.41
C LYS A 188 27.33 41.81 8.01
N ARG A 189 28.51 42.02 7.40
CA ARG A 189 29.45 43.06 7.84
C ARG A 189 28.84 44.46 7.69
N HIS A 190 28.25 44.76 6.52
CA HIS A 190 27.60 46.04 6.27
C HIS A 190 26.48 46.32 7.28
N ARG A 191 25.66 45.32 7.59
CA ARG A 191 24.62 45.44 8.63
C ARG A 191 25.20 45.62 10.04
N SER A 192 26.38 45.06 10.34
CA SER A 192 27.04 45.28 11.63
C SER A 192 27.49 46.73 11.75
N MET A 193 28.15 47.27 10.72
CA MET A 193 28.62 48.65 10.69
C MET A 193 27.46 49.64 10.89
N ILE A 194 26.34 49.45 10.17
CA ILE A 194 25.14 50.29 10.35
C ILE A 194 24.63 50.23 11.80
N LYS A 195 24.68 49.06 12.46
CA LYS A 195 24.22 48.92 13.84
C LYS A 195 25.17 49.57 14.85
N GLU A 196 26.47 49.50 14.60
CA GLU A 196 27.48 50.19 15.40
C GLU A 196 27.31 51.69 15.29
N GLU A 197 27.14 52.22 14.08
CA GLU A 197 26.89 53.65 13.84
C GLU A 197 25.60 54.14 14.53
N ARG A 198 24.53 53.31 14.53
CA ARG A 198 23.28 53.62 15.24
C ARG A 198 23.38 53.56 16.76
N ARG A 199 24.36 52.87 17.34
CA ARG A 199 24.45 52.74 18.80
C ARG A 199 24.83 54.04 19.49
N GLY A 200 25.33 55.03 18.75
CA GLY A 200 25.86 56.27 19.33
C GLY A 200 27.05 55.99 20.25
N SER A 201 27.88 57.00 20.52
CA SER A 201 28.83 56.90 21.63
C SER A 201 28.03 56.82 22.92
N ASN A 202 28.12 55.72 23.67
CA ASN A 202 27.70 55.72 25.07
C ASN A 202 28.70 56.60 25.82
N VAL A 203 28.46 57.91 25.85
CA VAL A 203 29.20 58.84 26.71
C VAL A 203 28.55 58.70 28.07
N ASP A 204 29.06 57.76 28.87
CA ASP A 204 28.76 57.72 30.30
C ASP A 204 29.38 58.98 30.92
N ILE A 205 28.55 59.99 31.21
CA ILE A 205 28.89 61.21 31.98
C ILE A 205 28.50 60.97 33.44
#